data_AF-A0A963L4W3-F1
#
_entry.id   AF-A0A963L4W3-F1
#
_cell.length_a   1.000
_cell.length_b   1.000
_cell.length_c   1.000
_cell.angle_alpha   90.00
_cell.angle_beta   90.00
_cell.angle_gamma   90.00
#
_symmetry.space_group_name_H-M   'P 1'
#
loop_
_entity.id
_entity.type
_entity.pdbx_description
1 polymer ?
#
loop_
_entity_poly.entity_id
_entity_poly.type
_entity_poly.pdbx_seq_one_letter_code
_entity_poly.pdbx_strand_id
1 'polypeptide(L)' 'KNTADRPVQVGSHYHFAETNAALDFDRAAAQGKRLNIASGTAVRFEPGQQRTVELVDFAGDRIVFGFRGLTQGPLA' A
#
# COMPACT_ATOMS: atom_id res chain seq x y z
N LYS A 1 -9.80 2.13 5.51
CA LYS A 1 -10.39 1.39 6.65
C LYS A 1 -10.09 -0.09 6.49
N ASN A 2 -9.75 -0.84 7.55
CA ASN A 2 -9.68 -2.30 7.48
C ASN A 2 -11.08 -2.90 7.66
N THR A 3 -11.59 -3.60 6.65
CA THR A 3 -12.91 -4.23 6.64
C THR A 3 -12.87 -5.71 7.03
N ALA A 4 -11.68 -6.28 7.24
CA ALA A 4 -11.53 -7.65 7.72
C ALA A 4 -11.70 -7.75 9.25
N ASP A 5 -11.91 -8.99 9.70
CA ASP A 5 -11.91 -9.42 11.09
C ASP A 5 -10.52 -9.65 11.69
N ARG A 6 -9.47 -9.54 10.86
CA ARG A 6 -8.07 -9.74 11.22
C ARG A 6 -7.25 -8.48 10.98
N PRO A 7 -6.21 -8.25 11.79
CA PRO A 7 -5.31 -7.13 11.59
C PRO A 7 -4.53 -7.26 10.27
N VAL A 8 -4.29 -6.12 9.63
CA VAL A 8 -3.45 -6.01 8.43
C VAL A 8 -2.27 -5.10 8.75
N GLN A 9 -1.07 -5.53 8.37
CA GLN A 9 0.14 -4.73 8.51
C GLN A 9 0.78 -4.51 7.14
N VAL A 10 1.10 -3.26 6.81
CA VAL A 10 1.69 -2.87 5.53
C VAL A 10 3.05 -2.24 5.78
N GLY A 11 4.09 -2.80 5.15
CA GLY A 11 5.46 -2.31 5.27
C GLY A 11 5.75 -1.08 4.41
N SER A 12 6.82 -0.36 4.77
CA SER A 12 7.26 0.90 4.15
C SER A 12 7.41 0.90 2.62
N HIS A 13 7.77 -0.23 2.00
CA HIS A 13 8.10 -0.33 0.57
C HIS A 13 7.10 -1.17 -0.25
N TYR A 14 6.00 -1.61 0.35
CA TYR A 14 4.97 -2.34 -0.38
C TYR A 14 4.20 -1.37 -1.31
N HIS A 15 3.90 -1.80 -2.54
CA HIS A 15 3.10 -0.99 -3.46
C HIS A 15 1.68 -0.80 -2.90
N PHE A 16 1.35 0.40 -2.44
CA PHE A 16 0.19 0.60 -1.55
C PHE A 16 -1.14 0.25 -2.24
N ALA A 17 -1.26 0.54 -3.54
CA ALA A 17 -2.41 0.15 -4.36
C ALA A 17 -2.65 -1.37 -4.39
N GLU A 18 -1.61 -2.18 -4.24
CA GLU A 18 -1.70 -3.66 -4.24
C GLU A 18 -1.82 -4.27 -2.84
N THR A 19 -2.02 -3.47 -1.79
CA THR A 19 -2.20 -4.01 -0.43
C THR A 19 -3.46 -4.89 -0.33
N ASN A 20 -3.62 -5.59 0.81
CA ASN A 20 -4.75 -6.48 1.07
C ASN A 20 -6.09 -5.84 0.66
N ALA A 21 -6.93 -6.59 -0.08
CA ALA A 21 -8.22 -6.13 -0.60
C ALA A 21 -9.20 -5.68 0.50
N ALA A 22 -9.05 -6.18 1.72
CA ALA A 22 -9.84 -5.75 2.87
C ALA A 22 -9.48 -4.34 3.38
N LEU A 23 -8.42 -3.71 2.86
CA LEU A 23 -8.19 -2.29 3.10
C LEU A 23 -9.02 -1.47 2.09
N ASP A 24 -10.04 -0.79 2.60
CA ASP A 24 -10.91 0.11 1.84
C ASP A 24 -10.32 1.54 1.80
N PHE A 25 -9.94 1.99 0.60
CA PHE A 25 -9.37 3.30 0.28
C PHE A 25 -9.33 3.50 -1.24
N ASP A 26 -9.00 4.71 -1.71
CA ASP A 26 -8.81 5.01 -3.13
C ASP A 26 -7.55 4.35 -3.69
N ARG A 27 -7.74 3.25 -4.43
CA ARG A 27 -6.67 2.47 -5.05
C ARG A 27 -5.96 3.23 -6.17
N ALA A 28 -6.69 4.07 -6.91
CA ALA A 28 -6.13 4.83 -8.02
C ALA A 28 -5.19 5.93 -7.49
N ALA A 29 -5.58 6.62 -6.42
CA ALA A 29 -4.72 7.61 -5.77
C ALA A 29 -3.44 7.01 -5.17
N ALA A 30 -3.44 5.73 -4.83
CA ALA A 30 -2.29 5.01 -4.27
C ALA A 30 -1.36 4.38 -5.33
N GLN A 31 -1.71 4.47 -6.62
CA GLN A 31 -0.95 3.84 -7.69
C GLN A 31 0.45 4.45 -7.81
N GLY A 32 1.46 3.58 -7.84
CA GLY A 32 2.86 3.96 -7.90
C GLY A 32 3.41 4.58 -6.61
N LYS A 33 2.70 4.41 -5.49
CA LYS A 33 3.10 4.98 -4.19
C LYS A 33 3.32 3.91 -3.12
N ARG A 34 4.09 4.28 -2.11
CA ARG A 34 4.38 3.51 -0.89
C ARG A 34 4.15 4.38 0.34
N LEU A 35 4.13 3.78 1.54
CA LEU A 35 4.01 4.54 2.79
C LEU A 35 5.19 5.52 2.98
N ASN A 36 4.88 6.78 3.30
CA ASN A 36 5.89 7.78 3.68
C ASN A 36 6.30 7.61 5.15
N ILE A 37 7.00 6.52 5.44
CA ILE A 37 7.51 6.18 6.77
C ILE A 37 8.95 5.70 6.67
N ALA A 38 9.64 5.61 7.81
CA ALA A 38 11.01 5.12 7.88
C ALA A 38 11.14 3.70 7.30
N SER A 39 12.24 3.45 6.59
CA SER A 39 12.52 2.12 6.01
C SER A 39 12.49 1.02 7.05
N GLY A 40 12.00 -0.16 6.68
CA GLY A 40 11.85 -1.31 7.58
C GLY A 40 10.67 -1.23 8.56
N THR A 41 10.02 -0.07 8.70
CA THR A 41 8.83 0.08 9.55
C THR A 41 7.53 -0.27 8.80
N ALA A 42 6.43 -0.33 9.53
CA ALA A 42 5.11 -0.69 9.01
C ALA A 42 3.97 0.06 9.72
N VAL A 43 2.85 0.21 9.01
CA VAL A 43 1.59 0.67 9.61
C VAL A 43 0.68 -0.55 9.82
N ARG A 44 0.17 -0.68 11.04
CA ARG A 44 -0.80 -1.69 11.43
C ARG A 44 -2.20 -1.10 11.45
N PHE A 45 -3.15 -1.86 10.90
CA PHE A 45 -4.58 -1.56 10.85
C PHE A 45 -5.34 -2.67 11.58
N GLU A 46 -5.88 -2.38 12.76
CA GLU A 46 -6.74 -3.32 13.49
C GLU A 46 -8.08 -3.54 12.75
N PRO A 47 -8.84 -4.62 13.05
CA PRO A 47 -10.18 -4.83 12.49
C PRO A 47 -11.08 -3.61 12.68
N GLY A 48 -11.72 -3.15 11.60
CA GLY A 48 -12.59 -1.97 11.60
C GLY A 48 -11.88 -0.62 11.64
N GLN A 49 -10.56 -0.58 11.88
CA GLN A 49 -9.83 0.67 12.07
C GLN A 49 -9.75 1.50 10.78
N GLN A 50 -10.01 2.80 10.92
CA GLN A 50 -9.69 3.80 9.91
C GLN A 50 -8.51 4.64 10.38
N ARG A 51 -7.57 4.91 9.48
CA ARG A 51 -6.39 5.72 9.74
C ARG A 51 -6.02 6.47 8.47
N THR A 52 -5.64 7.73 8.63
CA THR A 52 -5.02 8.52 7.57
C THR A 52 -3.53 8.20 7.53
N VAL A 53 -3.02 7.90 6.34
CA VAL A 53 -1.59 7.65 6.09
C VAL A 53 -1.12 8.57 4.98
N GLU A 54 0.16 8.90 5.02
CA GLU A 54 0.81 9.64 3.96
C GLU A 54 1.51 8.66 3.01
N LEU A 55 1.36 8.90 1.71
CA LEU A 55 2.00 8.10 0.66
C LEU A 55 3.02 8.97 -0.08
N VAL A 56 4.13 8.36 -0.46
CA VAL A 56 5.16 8.95 -1.30
C VAL A 56 5.32 8.12 -2.56
N ASP A 57 5.65 8.77 -3.66
CA ASP A 57 5.94 8.12 -4.93
C ASP A 57 7.12 7.15 -4.83
N PHE A 58 7.04 6.02 -5.53
CA PHE A 58 8.24 5.26 -5.87
C PHE A 58 9.17 6.13 -6.72
N ALA A 59 10.46 6.04 -6.44
CA ALA A 59 11.52 6.65 -7.23
C ALA A 59 12.15 5.61 -8.18
N GLY A 60 13.25 5.98 -8.84
CA GLY A 60 13.94 5.13 -9.81
C GLY A 60 13.11 4.97 -11.09
N ASP A 61 13.22 3.81 -11.74
CA ASP A 61 12.56 3.54 -13.03
C ASP A 61 11.03 3.44 -12.93
N ARG A 62 10.48 3.44 -11.70
CA ARG A 62 9.04 3.32 -11.42
C ARG A 62 8.42 2.10 -12.12
N ILE A 63 9.09 0.96 -12.02
CA ILE A 63 8.63 -0.33 -12.54
C ILE A 63 8.27 -1.25 -11.38
N VAL A 64 7.06 -1.83 -11.41
CA VAL A 64 6.53 -2.68 -10.33
C VAL A 64 6.18 -4.06 -10.86
N PHE A 65 6.86 -5.08 -10.33
CA PHE A 65 6.59 -6.50 -10.58
C PHE A 65 6.26 -7.25 -9.28
N GLY A 66 5.57 -8.38 -9.41
CA GLY A 66 5.18 -9.23 -8.28
C GLY A 66 3.92 -8.74 -7.56
N PHE A 67 4.01 -8.53 -6.25
CA PHE A 67 2.89 -8.14 -5.35
C PHE A 67 1.62 -8.97 -5.56
N ARG A 68 0.52 -8.36 -6.05
CA ARG A 68 -0.72 -9.05 -6.36
C ARG A 68 -0.89 -9.32 -7.86
N GLY A 69 0.12 -9.04 -8.67
CA GLY A 69 0.02 -9.23 -10.11
C GLY A 69 -0.68 -8.09 -10.84
N LEU A 70 -0.99 -6.96 -10.19
CA LEU A 70 -1.91 -5.96 -10.75
C LEU A 70 -1.21 -4.91 -11.63
N THR A 71 0.07 -4.64 -11.40
CA THR A 71 0.83 -3.65 -12.18
C THR A 71 1.71 -4.29 -13.26
N GLN A 72 2.59 -5.22 -12.88
CA GLN A 72 3.42 -6.04 -13.78
C GLN A 72 4.17 -5.26 -14.87
N GLY A 73 4.75 -4.12 -14.52
CA GLY A 73 5.47 -3.29 -15.48
C GLY A 73 5.68 -1.85 -15.02
N PRO A 74 6.05 -0.96 -15.96
CA PRO A 74 6.20 0.47 -15.71
C PRO A 74 4.89 1.08 -15.20
N LEU A 75 5.00 1.96 -14.22
CA LEU A 75 3.90 2.80 -13.74
C LEU A 75 3.68 3.93 -14.76
N ALA A 76 2.42 4.14 -15.16
CA ALA A 76 2.02 5.27 -15.98
C ALA A 76 2.11 6.61 -15.21
#